data_AF-A0A7Z3HVF7-F1
#
_entry.id   AF-A0A7Z3HVF7-F1
#
_cell.length_a   1.000
_cell.length_b   1.000
_cell.length_c   1.000
_cell.angle_alpha   90.00
_cell.angle_beta   90.00
_cell.angle_gamma   90.00
#
_symmetry.space_group_name_H-M   'P 1'
#
loop_
_entity.id
_entity.type
_entity.pdbx_description
1 polymer ?
#
loop_
_entity_poly.entity_id
_entity_poly.type
_entity_poly.pdbx_seq_one_letter_code
_entity_poly.pdbx_strand_id
1 'polypeptide(L)'
;MLNSLLVFDIETIPDVNSGKNLLNISDNSNVKDRRDALMKYHLELTNGQNPFVRHPLHHVIVISLLSCNISYKDGYEVFTLQEIRSRSTLNFSEKELVKEFFNYMSEKRPRLVSFNGRTFDIPVLKYRAMVHGIQAEYFHKAGDKWNGYNQRYSSDWHCDLLEYLSDFGASVRVKMNEVCAAFNLPGKIGVNGSQVMELYDSGKIQEVQNYCETDVVNTYLIYLRFMHHQGRITTESYNKSVEGLLLECEKKVHLEKFKKEWEIICSGKFYIEF
;
A
#
# COMPACT_ATOMS: atom_id res chain seq x y z
N MET A 1 -7.68 8.06 -20.88
CA MET A 1 -6.85 7.16 -20.05
C MET A 1 -6.10 8.00 -19.03
N LEU A 2 -5.94 7.49 -17.81
CA LEU A 2 -5.19 8.19 -16.77
C LEU A 2 -3.70 8.23 -17.15
N ASN A 3 -3.03 9.35 -16.93
CA ASN A 3 -1.63 9.59 -17.33
C ASN A 3 -0.64 9.55 -16.15
N SER A 4 -1.12 9.20 -14.97
CA SER A 4 -0.32 9.05 -13.75
C SER A 4 -0.65 7.72 -13.09
N LEU A 5 0.36 7.11 -12.49
CA LEU A 5 0.29 5.91 -11.68
C LEU A 5 0.66 6.26 -10.24
N LEU A 6 -0.10 5.75 -9.28
CA LEU A 6 0.22 5.84 -7.87
C LEU A 6 0.12 4.44 -7.25
N VAL A 7 1.26 3.89 -6.87
CA VAL A 7 1.37 2.69 -6.04
C VAL A 7 1.41 3.15 -4.59
N PHE A 8 0.62 2.52 -3.71
CA PHE A 8 0.58 2.91 -2.31
C PHE A 8 0.35 1.73 -1.37
N ASP A 9 0.72 1.97 -0.11
CA ASP A 9 0.50 1.10 1.04
C ASP A 9 0.36 1.97 2.30
N ILE A 10 -0.36 1.50 3.31
CA ILE A 10 -0.50 2.20 4.59
C ILE A 10 -0.12 1.30 5.76
N GLU A 11 0.44 1.89 6.81
CA GLU A 11 0.58 1.23 8.11
C GLU A 11 -0.32 1.86 9.15
N THR A 12 -0.87 0.99 10.00
CA THR A 12 -1.90 1.36 10.97
C THR A 12 -1.66 0.71 12.32
N ILE A 13 -2.23 1.32 13.35
CA ILE A 13 -2.35 0.74 14.69
C ILE A 13 -3.81 0.79 15.15
N PRO A 14 -4.22 0.03 16.17
CA PRO A 14 -5.55 0.15 16.74
C PRO A 14 -5.83 1.56 17.27
N ASP A 15 -6.95 2.16 16.85
CA ASP A 15 -7.42 3.46 17.32
C ASP A 15 -8.04 3.34 18.72
N VAL A 16 -7.22 3.64 19.73
CA VAL A 16 -7.63 3.61 21.13
C VAL A 16 -8.71 4.62 21.47
N ASN A 17 -8.86 5.71 20.71
CA ASN A 17 -9.90 6.70 20.98
C ASN A 17 -11.27 6.17 20.55
N SER A 18 -11.34 5.56 19.37
CA SER A 18 -12.56 4.87 18.93
C SER A 18 -12.88 3.66 19.80
N GLY A 19 -11.85 2.89 20.19
CA GLY A 19 -12.01 1.76 21.11
C GLY A 19 -12.54 2.16 22.48
N LYS A 20 -12.08 3.30 23.02
CA LYS A 20 -12.59 3.87 24.27
C LYS A 20 -14.10 4.14 24.20
N ASN A 21 -14.55 4.79 23.14
CA ASN A 21 -15.96 5.12 22.93
C ASN A 21 -16.82 3.86 22.74
N LEU A 22 -16.31 2.87 21.99
CA LEU A 22 -17.02 1.62 21.71
C LEU A 22 -17.20 0.75 22.97
N LEU A 23 -16.17 0.69 23.81
CA LEU A 23 -16.11 -0.23 24.94
C LEU A 23 -16.36 0.46 26.30
N ASN A 24 -16.75 1.74 26.30
CA ASN A 24 -16.94 2.57 27.50
C ASN A 24 -15.74 2.52 28.47
N ILE A 25 -14.52 2.55 27.93
CA ILE A 25 -13.29 2.48 28.72
C ILE A 25 -13.04 3.83 29.40
N SER A 26 -12.56 3.80 30.64
CA SER A 26 -12.22 5.00 31.42
C SER A 26 -11.12 5.84 30.76
N ASP A 27 -11.25 7.16 30.87
CA ASP A 27 -10.22 8.13 30.44
C ASP A 27 -8.90 8.00 31.22
N ASN A 28 -8.90 7.32 32.37
CA ASN A 28 -7.69 7.08 33.16
C ASN A 28 -6.92 5.82 32.75
N SER A 29 -7.50 4.96 31.89
CA SER A 29 -6.80 3.76 31.40
C SER A 29 -5.64 4.14 30.50
N ASN A 30 -4.51 3.44 30.61
CA ASN A 30 -3.35 3.70 29.75
C ASN A 30 -3.62 3.23 28.29
N VAL A 31 -2.75 3.62 27.35
CA VAL A 31 -2.90 3.31 25.92
C VAL A 31 -2.88 1.80 25.66
N LYS A 32 -2.01 1.05 26.35
CA LYS A 32 -1.88 -0.40 26.18
C LYS A 32 -3.17 -1.12 26.57
N ASP A 33 -3.73 -0.81 27.74
CA ASP A 33 -4.97 -1.42 28.22
C ASP A 33 -6.14 -1.18 27.25
N ARG A 34 -6.22 0.04 26.68
CA ARG A 34 -7.24 0.37 25.68
C ARG A 34 -7.08 -0.43 24.39
N ARG A 35 -5.85 -0.68 23.94
CA ARG A 35 -5.57 -1.52 22.76
C ARG A 35 -5.90 -2.97 23.04
N ASP A 36 -5.44 -3.50 24.17
CA ASP A 36 -5.67 -4.89 24.58
C ASP A 36 -7.19 -5.17 24.69
N ALA A 37 -7.96 -4.24 25.24
CA ALA A 37 -9.42 -4.33 25.27
C ALA A 37 -10.05 -4.37 23.86
N LEU A 38 -9.54 -3.56 22.92
CA LEU A 38 -10.03 -3.54 21.54
C LEU A 38 -9.70 -4.82 20.77
N MET A 39 -8.48 -5.34 20.96
CA MET A 39 -8.06 -6.61 20.37
C MET A 39 -8.85 -7.78 20.97
N LYS A 40 -9.09 -7.78 22.28
CA LYS A 40 -9.93 -8.78 22.96
C LYS A 40 -11.36 -8.75 22.44
N TYR A 41 -11.96 -7.56 22.33
CA TYR A 41 -13.28 -7.40 21.73
C TYR A 41 -13.36 -8.02 20.32
N HIS A 42 -12.32 -7.81 19.50
CA HIS A 42 -12.31 -8.40 18.16
C HIS A 42 -12.08 -9.91 18.15
N LEU A 43 -11.25 -10.43 19.04
CA LEU A 43 -11.06 -11.88 19.21
C LEU A 43 -12.39 -12.57 19.60
N GLU A 44 -13.16 -11.97 20.50
CA GLU A 44 -14.48 -12.51 20.88
C GLU A 44 -15.44 -12.54 19.68
N LEU A 45 -15.46 -11.51 18.84
CA LEU A 45 -16.26 -11.47 17.61
C LEU A 45 -15.87 -12.53 16.57
N THR A 46 -14.61 -12.98 16.59
CA THR A 46 -14.07 -13.93 15.62
C THR A 46 -13.90 -15.34 16.20
N ASN A 47 -14.49 -15.61 17.38
CA ASN A 47 -14.32 -16.88 18.10
C ASN A 47 -12.83 -17.26 18.30
N GLY A 48 -12.00 -16.26 18.60
CA GLY A 48 -10.57 -16.40 18.87
C GLY A 48 -9.68 -16.55 17.63
N GLN A 49 -10.22 -16.40 16.41
CA GLN A 49 -9.48 -16.67 15.18
C GLN A 49 -8.58 -15.51 14.74
N ASN A 50 -8.98 -14.26 14.98
CA ASN A 50 -8.27 -13.10 14.46
C ASN A 50 -8.32 -11.91 15.43
N PRO A 51 -7.17 -11.37 15.88
CA PRO A 51 -7.13 -10.16 16.71
C PRO A 51 -7.11 -8.85 15.89
N PHE A 52 -7.05 -8.93 14.57
CA PHE A 52 -6.94 -7.77 13.68
C PHE A 52 -8.25 -6.99 13.59
N VAL A 53 -8.29 -5.80 14.19
CA VAL A 53 -9.51 -5.02 14.38
C VAL A 53 -10.20 -4.64 13.05
N ARG A 54 -11.49 -4.25 13.12
CA ARG A 54 -12.24 -3.83 11.93
C ARG A 54 -11.78 -2.45 11.45
N HIS A 55 -11.90 -2.17 10.16
CA HIS A 55 -11.37 -0.95 9.50
C HIS A 55 -11.63 0.39 10.21
N PRO A 56 -12.84 0.68 10.76
CA PRO A 56 -13.07 1.94 11.47
C PRO A 56 -12.21 2.13 12.72
N LEU A 57 -11.70 1.03 13.28
CA LEU A 57 -10.94 0.97 14.53
C LEU A 57 -9.42 1.00 14.29
N HIS A 58 -8.99 1.39 13.08
CA HIS A 58 -7.59 1.65 12.78
C HIS A 58 -7.27 3.15 12.88
N HIS A 59 -6.00 3.44 13.15
CA HIS A 59 -5.39 4.76 13.10
C HIS A 59 -4.20 4.69 12.15
N VAL A 60 -4.18 5.55 11.13
CA VAL A 60 -3.13 5.57 10.10
C VAL A 60 -1.89 6.28 10.64
N ILE A 61 -0.76 5.59 10.64
CA ILE A 61 0.52 6.10 11.14
C ILE A 61 1.55 6.34 10.04
N VAL A 62 1.43 5.65 8.90
CA VAL A 62 2.29 5.83 7.73
C VAL A 62 1.47 5.70 6.45
N ILE A 63 1.79 6.52 5.45
CA ILE A 63 1.37 6.31 4.06
C ILE A 63 2.62 6.39 3.19
N SER A 64 2.91 5.33 2.45
CA SER A 64 4.02 5.25 1.49
C SER A 64 3.46 5.28 0.06
N LEU A 65 4.16 5.99 -0.83
CA LEU A 65 3.72 6.25 -2.20
C LEU A 65 4.90 6.07 -3.16
N LEU A 66 4.66 5.44 -4.31
CA LEU A 66 5.52 5.47 -5.49
C LEU A 66 4.69 6.00 -6.65
N SER A 67 5.17 7.06 -7.30
CA SER A 67 4.45 7.66 -8.42
C SER A 67 5.21 7.53 -9.73
N CYS A 68 4.48 7.29 -10.81
CA CYS A 68 5.00 7.28 -12.18
C CYS A 68 4.14 8.16 -13.08
N ASN A 69 4.75 8.69 -14.14
CA ASN A 69 4.00 9.14 -15.31
C ASN A 69 3.70 7.93 -16.22
N ILE A 70 2.53 7.91 -16.83
CA ILE A 70 2.13 6.94 -17.85
C ILE A 70 2.16 7.65 -19.20
N SER A 71 3.00 7.15 -20.09
CA SER A 71 3.03 7.53 -21.50
C SER A 71 2.79 6.31 -22.39
N TYR A 72 2.65 6.52 -23.69
CA TYR A 72 2.38 5.45 -24.65
C TYR A 72 3.39 5.49 -25.80
N LYS A 73 3.89 4.32 -26.18
CA LYS A 73 4.77 4.13 -27.34
C LYS A 73 4.31 2.88 -28.10
N ASP A 74 3.99 3.05 -29.38
CA ASP A 74 3.55 1.96 -30.28
C ASP A 74 2.36 1.15 -29.73
N GLY A 75 1.45 1.81 -29.00
CA GLY A 75 0.27 1.18 -28.38
C GLY A 75 0.52 0.57 -27.00
N TYR A 76 1.76 0.54 -26.51
CA TYR A 76 2.13 0.02 -25.20
C TYR A 76 2.32 1.13 -24.17
N GLU A 77 2.05 0.82 -22.91
CA GLU A 77 2.32 1.72 -21.79
C GLU A 77 3.83 1.80 -21.50
N VAL A 78 4.27 2.97 -21.07
CA VAL A 78 5.62 3.23 -20.56
C VAL A 78 5.47 3.97 -19.23
N PHE A 79 6.01 3.37 -18.17
CA PHE A 79 6.02 3.97 -16.84
C PHE A 79 7.35 4.67 -16.60
N THR A 80 7.30 5.93 -16.20
CA THR A 80 8.49 6.70 -15.80
C THR A 80 8.35 7.09 -14.34
N LEU A 81 9.13 6.43 -13.48
CA LEU A 81 9.16 6.72 -12.04
C LEU A 81 9.50 8.19 -11.80
N GLN A 82 8.75 8.83 -10.91
CA GLN A 82 8.95 10.22 -10.51
C GLN A 82 9.56 10.31 -9.11
N GLU A 83 8.97 9.60 -8.15
CA GLU A 83 9.43 9.61 -6.75
C GLU A 83 8.92 8.39 -5.99
N ILE A 84 9.67 8.01 -4.95
CA ILE A 84 9.20 7.17 -3.84
C ILE A 84 9.25 8.02 -2.58
N ARG A 85 8.13 8.15 -1.86
CA ARG A 85 8.05 8.98 -0.65
C ARG A 85 7.14 8.39 0.39
N SER A 86 7.40 8.73 1.64
CA SER A 86 6.55 8.37 2.77
C SER A 86 6.32 9.54 3.69
N ARG A 87 5.15 9.55 4.31
CA ARG A 87 4.86 10.42 5.45
C ARG A 87 4.32 9.60 6.60
N SER A 88 4.51 10.10 7.81
CA SER A 88 4.10 9.42 9.02
C SER A 88 3.71 10.39 10.12
N THR A 89 3.18 9.83 11.20
CA THR A 89 2.85 10.59 12.40
C THR A 89 4.08 11.10 13.18
N LEU A 90 5.30 10.90 12.66
CA LEU A 90 6.51 11.54 13.19
C LEU A 90 6.48 13.06 13.01
N ASN A 91 5.99 13.51 11.85
CA ASN A 91 6.06 14.92 11.43
C ASN A 91 4.69 15.48 10.99
N PHE A 92 3.65 14.64 10.96
CA PHE A 92 2.32 14.99 10.48
C PHE A 92 1.26 14.46 11.45
N SER A 93 0.11 15.09 11.52
CA SER A 93 -1.08 14.47 12.11
C SER A 93 -1.67 13.43 11.15
N GLU A 94 -2.40 12.44 11.68
CA GLU A 94 -3.16 11.50 10.82
C GLU A 94 -4.10 12.25 9.85
N LYS A 95 -4.71 13.34 10.32
CA LYS A 95 -5.57 14.20 9.48
C LYS A 95 -4.82 14.72 8.27
N GLU A 96 -3.59 15.18 8.43
CA GLU A 96 -2.76 15.68 7.33
C GLU A 96 -2.37 14.55 6.37
N LEU A 97 -1.98 13.38 6.89
CA LEU A 97 -1.67 12.21 6.05
C LEU A 97 -2.84 11.82 5.16
N VAL A 98 -4.02 11.63 5.75
CA VAL A 98 -5.24 11.22 5.04
C VAL A 98 -5.71 12.31 4.08
N LYS A 99 -5.65 13.57 4.50
CA LYS A 99 -6.05 14.71 3.65
C LYS A 99 -5.14 14.81 2.43
N GLU A 100 -3.83 14.65 2.60
CA GLU A 100 -2.91 14.72 1.48
C GLU A 100 -3.15 13.58 0.49
N PHE A 101 -3.43 12.36 0.97
CA PHE A 101 -3.78 11.24 0.08
C PHE A 101 -4.97 11.58 -0.82
N PHE A 102 -6.09 12.05 -0.26
CA PHE A 102 -7.27 12.39 -1.06
C PHE A 102 -7.10 13.66 -1.91
N ASN A 103 -6.29 14.63 -1.47
CA ASN A 103 -5.90 15.77 -2.31
C ASN A 103 -5.10 15.31 -3.53
N TYR A 104 -4.11 14.43 -3.33
CA TYR A 104 -3.33 13.86 -4.43
C TYR A 104 -4.22 13.14 -5.44
N MET A 105 -5.22 12.38 -4.97
CA MET A 105 -6.21 11.73 -5.85
C MET A 105 -6.95 12.73 -6.74
N SER A 106 -7.35 13.89 -6.19
CA SER A 106 -8.06 14.94 -6.92
C SER A 106 -7.17 15.68 -7.92
N GLU A 107 -5.93 15.99 -7.50
CA GLU A 107 -4.97 16.78 -8.26
C GLU A 107 -4.32 15.98 -9.41
N LYS A 108 -3.86 14.76 -9.12
CA LYS A 108 -3.08 13.93 -10.05
C LYS A 108 -3.94 12.93 -10.81
N ARG A 109 -5.13 12.62 -10.29
CA ARG A 109 -6.08 11.70 -10.93
C ARG A 109 -5.42 10.37 -11.34
N PRO A 110 -4.66 9.70 -10.45
CA PRO A 110 -3.80 8.59 -10.84
C PRO A 110 -4.59 7.28 -11.02
N ARG A 111 -4.05 6.34 -11.80
CA ARG A 111 -4.35 4.91 -11.64
C ARG A 111 -3.77 4.47 -10.31
N LEU A 112 -4.60 3.93 -9.43
CA LEU A 112 -4.17 3.34 -8.17
C LEU A 112 -3.67 1.91 -8.37
N VAL A 113 -2.59 1.58 -7.67
CA VAL A 113 -2.10 0.21 -7.53
C VAL A 113 -1.83 -0.06 -6.07
N SER A 114 -2.26 -1.22 -5.59
CA SER A 114 -2.03 -1.67 -4.21
C SER A 114 -1.97 -3.19 -4.18
N PHE A 115 -1.40 -3.77 -3.12
CA PHE A 115 -1.56 -5.19 -2.83
C PHE A 115 -2.58 -5.36 -1.69
N ASN A 116 -3.78 -5.83 -1.99
CA ASN A 116 -4.89 -5.95 -1.03
C ASN A 116 -5.51 -4.63 -0.52
N GLY A 117 -5.17 -3.50 -1.14
CA GLY A 117 -5.63 -2.18 -0.72
C GLY A 117 -7.13 -1.92 -0.87
N ARG A 118 -7.84 -2.65 -1.73
CA ARG A 118 -9.31 -2.55 -1.83
C ARG A 118 -9.99 -3.14 -0.60
N THR A 119 -9.44 -4.20 -0.03
CA THR A 119 -10.06 -4.87 1.12
C THR A 119 -9.60 -4.29 2.46
N PHE A 120 -8.48 -3.56 2.50
CA PHE A 120 -7.94 -2.99 3.73
C PHE A 120 -7.70 -1.48 3.67
N ASP A 121 -6.71 -1.04 2.89
CA ASP A 121 -6.18 0.33 2.92
C ASP A 121 -7.21 1.39 2.58
N ILE A 122 -7.90 1.24 1.45
CA ILE A 122 -8.93 2.18 0.99
C ILE A 122 -10.11 2.25 1.98
N PRO A 123 -10.69 1.13 2.47
CA PRO A 123 -11.67 1.18 3.54
C PRO A 123 -11.19 1.94 4.79
N VAL A 124 -9.97 1.70 5.28
CA VAL A 124 -9.40 2.44 6.42
C VAL A 124 -9.33 3.92 6.09
N LEU A 125 -8.70 4.30 4.98
CA LEU A 125 -8.54 5.69 4.56
C LEU A 125 -9.90 6.41 4.44
N LYS A 126 -10.94 5.75 3.90
CA LYS A 126 -12.30 6.30 3.83
C LYS A 126 -12.86 6.58 5.22
N TYR A 127 -12.78 5.63 6.14
CA TYR A 127 -13.24 5.85 7.52
C TYR A 127 -12.47 6.98 8.19
N ARG A 128 -11.14 7.02 8.04
CA ARG A 128 -10.31 8.07 8.64
C ARG A 128 -10.56 9.44 8.03
N ALA A 129 -10.86 9.51 6.73
CA ALA A 129 -11.31 10.74 6.10
C ALA A 129 -12.61 11.25 6.73
N MET A 130 -13.60 10.37 6.94
CA MET A 130 -14.86 10.73 7.59
C MET A 130 -14.66 11.17 9.05
N VAL A 131 -13.82 10.46 9.82
CA VAL A 131 -13.46 10.83 11.19
C VAL A 131 -12.87 12.24 11.26
N HIS A 132 -12.05 12.61 10.28
CA HIS A 132 -11.36 13.91 10.24
C HIS A 132 -12.11 15.02 9.48
N GLY A 133 -13.31 14.73 8.96
CA GLY A 133 -14.12 15.66 8.17
C GLY A 133 -13.50 16.02 6.81
N ILE A 134 -12.75 15.10 6.20
CA ILE A 134 -12.09 15.28 4.91
C ILE A 134 -13.03 14.85 3.78
N GLN A 135 -13.25 15.73 2.82
CA GLN A 135 -14.00 15.41 1.61
C GLN A 135 -13.13 14.63 0.62
N ALA A 136 -13.72 13.60 0.01
CA ALA A 136 -13.08 12.75 -1.01
C ALA A 136 -13.93 12.72 -2.30
N GLU A 137 -14.49 13.86 -2.71
CA GLU A 137 -15.47 13.94 -3.80
C GLU A 137 -14.96 13.30 -5.11
N TYR A 138 -13.76 13.66 -5.54
CA TYR A 138 -13.17 13.12 -6.76
C TYR A 138 -13.06 11.58 -6.71
N PHE A 139 -12.60 11.03 -5.57
CA PHE A 139 -12.50 9.58 -5.40
C PHE A 139 -13.85 8.86 -5.61
N HIS A 140 -14.96 9.47 -5.16
CA HIS A 140 -16.28 8.86 -5.25
C HIS A 140 -17.01 9.10 -6.57
N LYS A 141 -16.83 10.28 -7.18
CA LYS A 141 -17.61 10.70 -8.36
C LYS A 141 -16.87 10.59 -9.68
N ALA A 142 -15.55 10.43 -9.67
CA ALA A 142 -14.79 10.34 -10.90
C ALA A 142 -15.09 9.04 -11.65
N GLY A 143 -15.18 9.16 -12.98
CA GLY A 143 -15.46 8.05 -13.89
C GLY A 143 -16.89 8.06 -14.39
N ASP A 144 -17.41 6.87 -14.70
CA ASP A 144 -18.75 6.64 -15.20
C ASP A 144 -19.40 5.46 -14.46
N LYS A 145 -20.52 4.94 -14.99
CA LYS A 145 -21.25 3.83 -14.37
C LYS A 145 -20.40 2.54 -14.24
N TRP A 146 -19.45 2.33 -15.14
CA TRP A 146 -18.64 1.11 -15.28
C TRP A 146 -17.19 1.31 -14.84
N ASN A 147 -16.70 2.55 -14.89
CA ASN A 147 -15.32 2.90 -14.62
C ASN A 147 -15.21 3.86 -13.43
N GLY A 148 -14.28 3.62 -12.51
CA GLY A 148 -14.11 4.46 -11.32
C GLY A 148 -13.33 3.75 -10.21
N TYR A 149 -12.87 4.48 -9.21
CA TYR A 149 -12.12 3.89 -8.09
C TYR A 149 -12.94 2.90 -7.24
N ASN A 150 -14.27 3.09 -7.21
CA ASN A 150 -15.19 2.17 -6.52
C ASN A 150 -15.55 0.94 -7.38
N GLN A 151 -15.21 0.93 -8.67
CA GLN A 151 -15.52 -0.18 -9.55
C GLN A 151 -14.46 -1.27 -9.44
N ARG A 152 -14.89 -2.46 -9.02
CA ARG A 152 -14.01 -3.59 -8.69
C ARG A 152 -13.13 -4.02 -9.88
N TYR A 153 -13.73 -4.13 -11.06
CA TYR A 153 -13.12 -4.67 -12.28
C TYR A 153 -12.43 -3.61 -13.14
N SER A 154 -12.28 -2.39 -12.64
CA SER A 154 -11.75 -1.25 -13.38
C SER A 154 -10.25 -1.06 -13.07
N SER A 155 -9.38 -1.94 -13.57
CA SER A 155 -7.92 -1.92 -13.33
C SER A 155 -7.25 -0.61 -13.73
N ASP A 156 -7.79 0.07 -14.75
CA ASP A 156 -7.27 1.36 -15.19
C ASP A 156 -7.50 2.49 -14.19
N TRP A 157 -8.35 2.26 -13.18
CA TRP A 157 -8.63 3.17 -12.07
C TRP A 157 -8.01 2.70 -10.77
N HIS A 158 -8.29 1.45 -10.36
CA HIS A 158 -7.65 0.82 -9.20
C HIS A 158 -7.36 -0.65 -9.49
N CYS A 159 -6.09 -0.95 -9.68
CA CYS A 159 -5.56 -2.30 -9.82
C CYS A 159 -5.12 -2.82 -8.44
N ASP A 160 -6.00 -3.55 -7.76
CA ASP A 160 -5.63 -4.31 -6.56
C ASP A 160 -5.03 -5.67 -6.99
N LEU A 161 -3.71 -5.82 -6.84
CA LEU A 161 -2.99 -7.00 -7.29
C LEU A 161 -3.50 -8.29 -6.64
N LEU A 162 -3.98 -8.25 -5.39
CA LEU A 162 -4.52 -9.47 -4.77
C LEU A 162 -5.78 -9.93 -5.48
N GLU A 163 -6.65 -9.00 -5.88
CA GLU A 163 -7.85 -9.35 -6.64
C GLU A 163 -7.51 -9.88 -8.03
N TYR A 164 -6.63 -9.20 -8.76
CA TYR A 164 -6.29 -9.61 -10.13
C TYR A 164 -5.53 -10.93 -10.17
N LEU A 165 -4.56 -11.15 -9.27
CA LEU A 165 -3.81 -12.41 -9.21
C LEU A 165 -4.66 -13.59 -8.71
N SER A 166 -5.74 -13.33 -7.98
CA SER A 166 -6.67 -14.37 -7.51
C SER A 166 -7.88 -14.56 -8.43
N ASP A 167 -7.89 -13.97 -9.63
CA ASP A 167 -9.05 -13.96 -10.53
C ASP A 167 -10.34 -13.56 -9.80
N PHE A 168 -10.24 -12.49 -9.00
CA PHE A 168 -11.30 -11.94 -8.16
C PHE A 168 -11.85 -12.91 -7.10
N GLY A 169 -11.04 -13.90 -6.71
CA GLY A 169 -11.37 -14.95 -5.74
C GLY A 169 -11.74 -16.29 -6.38
N ALA A 170 -11.59 -16.46 -7.70
CA ALA A 170 -11.73 -17.76 -8.34
C ALA A 170 -10.54 -18.69 -8.02
N SER A 171 -9.38 -18.12 -7.67
CA SER A 171 -8.24 -18.85 -7.11
C SER A 171 -7.91 -18.34 -5.70
N VAL A 172 -7.01 -19.07 -5.02
CA VAL A 172 -6.61 -18.76 -3.64
C VAL A 172 -5.93 -17.38 -3.58
N ARG A 173 -6.30 -16.58 -2.59
CA ARG A 173 -5.62 -15.32 -2.29
C ARG A 173 -4.25 -15.61 -1.67
N VAL A 174 -3.21 -15.10 -2.31
CA VAL A 174 -1.81 -15.27 -1.91
C VAL A 174 -1.28 -14.06 -1.15
N LYS A 175 -0.28 -14.26 -0.30
CA LYS A 175 0.44 -13.19 0.39
C LYS A 175 1.47 -12.58 -0.56
N MET A 176 1.77 -11.29 -0.39
CA MET A 176 2.79 -10.59 -1.19
C MET A 176 4.13 -11.33 -1.19
N ASN A 177 4.59 -11.83 -0.04
CA ASN A 177 5.83 -12.58 0.06
C ASN A 177 5.85 -13.88 -0.75
N GLU A 178 4.71 -14.55 -0.93
CA GLU A 178 4.63 -15.77 -1.75
C GLU A 178 4.80 -15.40 -3.24
N VAL A 179 4.19 -14.29 -3.67
CA VAL A 179 4.35 -13.75 -5.03
C VAL A 179 5.79 -13.28 -5.26
N CYS A 180 6.37 -12.54 -4.31
CA CYS A 180 7.75 -12.09 -4.40
C CYS A 180 8.73 -13.27 -4.51
N ALA A 181 8.56 -14.31 -3.70
CA ALA A 181 9.37 -15.51 -3.78
C ALA A 181 9.27 -16.19 -5.16
N ALA A 182 8.06 -16.30 -5.71
CA ALA A 182 7.86 -16.87 -7.05
C ALA A 182 8.51 -16.03 -8.17
N PHE A 183 8.66 -14.72 -7.96
CA PHE A 183 9.20 -13.78 -8.95
C PHE A 183 10.68 -13.42 -8.71
N ASN A 184 11.35 -14.06 -7.75
CA ASN A 184 12.70 -13.72 -7.30
C ASN A 184 12.84 -12.24 -6.92
N LEU A 185 11.86 -11.73 -6.15
CA LEU A 185 11.86 -10.40 -5.56
C LEU A 185 12.09 -10.50 -4.04
N PRO A 186 12.60 -9.44 -3.39
CA PRO A 186 12.92 -9.49 -1.95
C PRO A 186 11.76 -9.81 -1.04
N GLY A 187 10.56 -9.33 -1.36
CA GLY A 187 9.46 -9.36 -0.38
C GLY A 187 9.79 -8.51 0.85
N LYS A 188 9.23 -8.88 1.99
CA LYS A 188 9.44 -8.17 3.26
C LYS A 188 10.85 -8.40 3.79
N ILE A 189 11.61 -7.32 3.98
CA ILE A 189 12.98 -7.34 4.51
C ILE A 189 12.98 -6.90 5.98
N GLY A 190 13.28 -7.82 6.90
CA GLY A 190 13.49 -7.54 8.32
C GLY A 190 12.21 -7.34 9.14
N VAL A 191 11.42 -6.32 8.82
CA VAL A 191 10.18 -5.97 9.54
C VAL A 191 8.96 -6.66 8.92
N ASN A 192 8.03 -7.12 9.76
CA ASN A 192 6.70 -7.59 9.34
C ASN A 192 5.59 -6.78 10.02
N GLY A 193 4.40 -6.73 9.41
CA GLY A 193 3.22 -6.01 9.90
C GLY A 193 2.83 -6.33 11.35
N SER A 194 3.15 -7.53 11.85
CA SER A 194 2.93 -7.88 13.27
C SER A 194 3.79 -7.10 14.25
N GLN A 195 4.91 -6.52 13.80
CA GLN A 195 5.85 -5.75 14.63
C GLN A 195 5.55 -4.25 14.61
N VAL A 196 4.63 -3.79 13.75
CA VAL A 196 4.33 -2.35 13.56
C VAL A 196 3.91 -1.68 14.86
N MET A 197 3.08 -2.35 15.67
CA MET A 197 2.65 -1.82 16.97
C MET A 197 3.83 -1.66 17.95
N GLU A 198 4.68 -2.68 18.07
CA GLU A 198 5.84 -2.67 18.96
C GLU A 198 6.86 -1.60 18.55
N LEU A 199 7.13 -1.48 17.25
CA LEU A 199 8.02 -0.45 16.70
C LEU A 199 7.46 0.94 16.96
N TYR A 200 6.16 1.15 16.74
CA TYR A 200 5.50 2.42 17.00
C TYR A 200 5.61 2.82 18.48
N ASP A 201 5.27 1.90 19.39
CA ASP A 201 5.33 2.15 20.84
C ASP A 201 6.75 2.37 21.36
N SER A 202 7.74 1.80 20.67
CA SER A 202 9.18 2.02 20.95
C SER A 202 9.74 3.30 20.32
N GLY A 203 8.92 4.13 19.68
CA GLY A 203 9.37 5.37 19.01
C GLY A 203 10.11 5.14 17.70
N LYS A 204 10.07 3.93 17.13
CA LYS A 204 10.80 3.51 15.92
C LYS A 204 9.97 3.67 14.66
N ILE A 205 9.17 4.73 14.56
CA ILE A 205 8.28 4.96 13.41
C ILE A 205 9.03 5.07 12.08
N GLN A 206 10.29 5.53 12.09
CA GLN A 206 11.13 5.55 10.89
C GLN A 206 11.37 4.14 10.32
N GLU A 207 11.46 3.11 11.17
CA GLU A 207 11.59 1.71 10.73
C GLU A 207 10.28 1.24 10.04
N VAL A 208 9.13 1.64 10.58
CA VAL A 208 7.80 1.38 9.97
C VAL A 208 7.69 2.08 8.61
N GLN A 209 8.17 3.33 8.49
CA GLN A 209 8.21 4.03 7.19
C GLN A 209 9.08 3.30 6.17
N ASN A 210 10.29 2.92 6.56
CA ASN A 210 11.22 2.24 5.67
C ASN A 210 10.63 0.91 5.17
N TYR A 211 9.96 0.17 6.06
CA TYR A 211 9.26 -1.06 5.75
C TYR A 211 8.11 -0.84 4.75
N CYS A 212 7.23 0.13 5.02
CA CYS A 212 6.11 0.45 4.14
C CYS A 212 6.59 0.91 2.75
N GLU A 213 7.73 1.62 2.63
CA GLU A 213 8.33 1.90 1.32
C GLU A 213 8.76 0.65 0.56
N THR A 214 9.35 -0.34 1.26
CA THR A 214 9.72 -1.60 0.61
C THR A 214 8.50 -2.39 0.14
N ASP A 215 7.37 -2.32 0.84
CA ASP A 215 6.11 -2.95 0.42
C ASP A 215 5.53 -2.27 -0.83
N VAL A 216 5.62 -0.94 -0.93
CA VAL A 216 5.28 -0.20 -2.16
C VAL A 216 6.19 -0.58 -3.33
N VAL A 217 7.51 -0.73 -3.10
CA VAL A 217 8.46 -1.14 -4.15
C VAL A 217 8.17 -2.57 -4.63
N ASN A 218 7.93 -3.51 -3.73
CA ASN A 218 7.50 -4.87 -4.08
C ASN A 218 6.19 -4.85 -4.88
N THR A 219 5.20 -4.08 -4.43
CA THR A 219 3.90 -3.91 -5.12
C THR A 219 4.10 -3.40 -6.55
N TYR A 220 4.98 -2.42 -6.76
CA TYR A 220 5.29 -1.91 -8.09
C TYR A 220 5.96 -2.96 -8.98
N LEU A 221 6.93 -3.73 -8.46
CA LEU A 221 7.60 -4.79 -9.20
C LEU A 221 6.64 -5.91 -9.62
N ILE A 222 5.75 -6.32 -8.73
CA ILE A 222 4.68 -7.29 -9.04
C ILE A 222 3.75 -6.70 -10.11
N TYR A 223 3.38 -5.42 -9.99
CA TYR A 223 2.56 -4.74 -10.99
C TYR A 223 3.24 -4.69 -12.36
N LEU A 224 4.54 -4.41 -12.44
CA LEU A 224 5.29 -4.44 -13.70
C LEU A 224 5.26 -5.84 -14.33
N ARG A 225 5.47 -6.90 -13.55
CA ARG A 225 5.36 -8.30 -14.02
C ARG A 225 3.97 -8.59 -14.56
N PHE A 226 2.94 -8.13 -13.85
CA PHE A 226 1.55 -8.32 -14.26
C PHE A 226 1.21 -7.55 -15.55
N MET A 227 1.62 -6.28 -15.67
CA MET A 227 1.42 -5.49 -16.89
C MET A 227 2.16 -6.06 -18.10
N HIS A 228 3.38 -6.58 -17.89
CA HIS A 228 4.15 -7.27 -18.94
C HIS A 228 3.44 -8.54 -19.39
N HIS A 229 2.99 -9.37 -18.45
CA HIS A 229 2.24 -10.60 -18.74
C HIS A 229 0.94 -10.34 -19.52
N GLN A 230 0.25 -9.25 -19.22
CA GLN A 230 -0.96 -8.83 -19.96
C GLN A 230 -0.66 -8.23 -21.34
N GLY A 231 0.61 -8.07 -21.73
CA GLY A 231 1.01 -7.41 -22.96
C GLY A 231 0.75 -5.91 -22.97
N ARG A 232 0.57 -5.27 -21.81
CA ARG A 232 0.34 -3.83 -21.69
C ARG A 232 1.63 -3.02 -21.81
N ILE A 233 2.74 -3.61 -21.39
CA ILE A 233 4.09 -3.05 -21.55
C ILE A 233 4.98 -4.04 -22.28
N THR A 234 5.92 -3.54 -23.08
CA THR A 234 6.93 -4.37 -23.74
C THR A 234 8.00 -4.82 -22.74
N THR A 235 8.81 -5.81 -23.12
CA THR A 235 10.02 -6.19 -22.36
C THR A 235 10.99 -5.00 -22.21
N GLU A 236 11.13 -4.17 -23.25
CA GLU A 236 11.93 -2.94 -23.19
C GLU A 236 11.38 -1.96 -22.14
N SER A 237 10.07 -1.69 -22.15
CA SER A 237 9.41 -0.82 -21.17
C SER A 237 9.51 -1.35 -19.75
N TYR A 238 9.37 -2.67 -19.57
CA TYR A 238 9.57 -3.33 -18.27
C TYR A 238 11.00 -3.09 -17.77
N ASN A 239 12.02 -3.40 -18.59
CA ASN A 239 13.42 -3.28 -18.19
C ASN A 239 13.81 -1.83 -17.89
N LYS A 240 13.32 -0.85 -18.67
CA LYS A 240 13.50 0.58 -18.38
C LYS A 240 12.84 1.03 -17.07
N SER A 241 11.67 0.48 -16.75
CA SER A 241 10.98 0.77 -15.48
C SER A 241 11.77 0.23 -14.29
N VAL A 242 12.36 -0.96 -14.45
CA VAL A 242 13.26 -1.57 -13.44
C VAL A 242 14.54 -0.77 -13.29
N GLU A 243 15.18 -0.35 -14.37
CA GLU A 243 16.39 0.49 -14.34
C GLU A 243 16.14 1.80 -13.56
N GLY A 244 15.05 2.51 -13.88
CA GLY A 244 14.67 3.73 -13.17
C GLY A 244 14.43 3.50 -11.68
N LEU A 245 13.83 2.36 -11.31
CA LEU A 245 13.64 1.99 -9.92
C LEU A 245 14.97 1.69 -9.21
N LEU A 246 15.90 0.97 -9.85
CA LEU A 246 17.20 0.65 -9.27
C LEU A 246 18.01 1.92 -8.97
N LEU A 247 17.92 2.95 -9.83
CA LEU A 247 18.51 4.26 -9.59
C LEU A 247 17.84 5.00 -8.42
N GLU A 248 16.50 4.92 -8.32
CA GLU A 248 15.78 5.54 -7.20
C GLU A 248 16.14 4.88 -5.86
N CYS A 249 16.34 3.56 -5.84
CA CYS A 249 16.72 2.83 -4.64
C CYS A 249 18.08 3.28 -4.06
N GLU A 250 18.98 3.84 -4.87
CA GLU A 250 20.27 4.35 -4.41
C GLU A 250 20.16 5.64 -3.57
N LYS A 251 19.01 6.32 -3.64
CA LYS A 251 18.81 7.60 -2.94
C LYS A 251 18.51 7.45 -1.45
N LYS A 252 18.16 6.25 -0.98
CA LYS A 252 17.78 6.00 0.42
C LYS A 252 18.44 4.72 0.94
N VAL A 253 19.02 4.80 2.15
CA VAL A 253 19.79 3.70 2.75
C VAL A 253 19.02 2.38 2.85
N HIS A 254 17.73 2.41 3.22
CA HIS A 254 16.92 1.19 3.30
C HIS A 254 16.55 0.61 1.94
N LEU A 255 16.40 1.45 0.90
CA LEU A 255 16.16 0.99 -0.46
C LEU A 255 17.43 0.47 -1.13
N GLU A 256 18.61 0.98 -0.75
CA GLU A 256 19.89 0.39 -1.17
C GLU A 256 20.05 -1.02 -0.58
N LYS A 257 19.64 -1.23 0.68
CA LYS A 257 19.57 -2.58 1.27
C LYS A 257 18.59 -3.47 0.50
N PHE A 258 17.42 -2.95 0.13
CA PHE A 258 16.46 -3.67 -0.71
C PHE A 258 17.06 -4.08 -2.05
N LYS A 259 17.78 -3.17 -2.73
CA LYS A 259 18.47 -3.44 -3.98
C LYS A 259 19.50 -4.57 -3.84
N LYS A 260 20.30 -4.55 -2.78
CA LYS A 260 21.31 -5.60 -2.50
C LYS A 260 20.67 -6.96 -2.26
N GLU A 261 19.59 -7.00 -1.47
CA GLU A 261 18.85 -8.24 -1.25
C GLU A 261 18.24 -8.76 -2.55
N TRP A 262 17.71 -7.87 -3.39
CA TRP A 262 17.18 -8.23 -4.69
C TRP A 262 18.27 -8.82 -5.59
N GLU A 263 19.45 -8.19 -5.63
CA GLU A 263 20.61 -8.69 -6.39
C GLU A 263 20.98 -10.12 -6.01
N ILE A 264 20.99 -10.43 -4.70
CA ILE A 264 21.29 -11.77 -4.20
C ILE A 264 20.21 -12.75 -4.65
N ILE A 265 18.93 -12.45 -4.43
CA ILE A 265 17.81 -13.33 -4.73
C ILE A 265 17.69 -13.61 -6.24
N CYS A 266 17.88 -12.60 -7.07
CA CYS A 266 17.80 -12.75 -8.52
C CYS A 266 19.14 -13.15 -9.17
N SER A 267 20.20 -13.37 -8.39
CA SER A 267 21.56 -13.65 -8.89
C SER A 267 22.04 -12.59 -9.90
N GLY A 268 21.73 -11.32 -9.63
CA GLY A 268 22.03 -10.17 -10.49
C GLY A 268 21.11 -10.02 -11.73
N LYS A 269 20.14 -10.93 -11.93
CA LYS A 269 19.24 -10.91 -13.09
C LYS A 269 17.95 -10.13 -12.81
N PHE A 270 18.07 -8.81 -12.76
CA PHE A 270 16.94 -7.90 -12.56
C PHE A 270 15.95 -7.88 -13.73
N TYR A 271 16.46 -8.06 -14.94
CA TYR A 271 15.76 -7.83 -16.19
C TYR A 271 15.11 -9.10 -16.74
N ILE A 272 14.10 -8.92 -17.58
CA ILE A 272 13.63 -10.01 -18.45
C ILE A 272 14.57 -10.09 -19.64
N GLU A 273 15.20 -11.25 -19.82
CA GLU A 273 15.98 -11.59 -21.00
C GLU A 273 15.05 -12.10 -22.12
N PHE A 274 15.45 -11.86 -23.37
CA PHE A 274 14.78 -12.36 -24.57
C PHE A 274 15.24 -13.78 -24.92
#